data_AF-A0A2V2N3T6-F1
#
_entry.id   AF-A0A2V2N3T6-F1
#
_cell.length_a   1.000
_cell.length_b   1.000
_cell.length_c   1.000
_cell.angle_alpha   90.00
_cell.angle_beta   90.00
_cell.angle_gamma   90.00
#
_symmetry.space_group_name_H-M   'P 1'
#
loop_
_entity.id
_entity.type
_entity.pdbx_description
1 polymer ?
#
loop_
_entity_poly.entity_id
_entity_poly.type
_entity_poly.pdbx_seq_one_letter_code
_entity_poly.pdbx_strand_id
1 'polypeptide(L)'
;MQGTDLVSVSQRWQARITASPDYRIVPHDNVFRMGLHASAIGESTYNHFEQYYREICRKYSGIPVEDAIPGSPAINEDGEYYHVQNIRPIQLTSHHQPDPSVMSELRLVRGIGPKGADRLRQRGCKQISDLLHHRRYQRKAAHVLEVLHAGPAGATHLIRSRLGPSHPLGLIASEGFTPEKIRFLDLETLGIFGRPVILFGIGCPGPRGLTIHQFVLRDITEEPAALTAVRELLDGADVLVSYNGRSFDFPYLNERCAYYGFDPLPSLPHIDLLHYARRLWREQIPDCRLSTVEQKFLGVEREFDLPGMLVPEWYMKYRDTGNCGPLVPIVRHNEQDIASLPLLLDLLRSKARECC
;
A
#
# COMPACT_ATOMS: atom_id res chain seq x y z
N MET A 1 -16.32 1.93 -29.89
CA MET A 1 -17.61 1.34 -29.46
C MET A 1 -18.20 2.29 -28.45
N GLN A 2 -19.31 2.93 -28.82
CA GLN A 2 -19.91 4.07 -28.12
C GLN A 2 -20.56 3.65 -26.80
N GLY A 3 -20.30 4.45 -25.76
CA GLY A 3 -21.03 4.58 -24.50
C GLY A 3 -22.10 3.54 -24.18
N THR A 4 -21.69 2.39 -23.68
CA THR A 4 -22.53 1.65 -22.74
C THR A 4 -22.76 2.55 -21.52
N ASP A 5 -24.01 2.99 -21.38
CA ASP A 5 -24.53 3.98 -20.44
C ASP A 5 -23.94 3.83 -19.02
N LEU A 6 -22.93 4.64 -18.69
CA LEU A 6 -22.20 4.60 -17.42
C LEU A 6 -23.11 4.83 -16.21
N VAL A 7 -24.22 5.55 -16.40
CA VAL A 7 -25.28 5.74 -15.38
C VAL A 7 -25.95 4.41 -15.03
N SER A 8 -26.19 3.55 -16.02
CA SER A 8 -26.75 2.20 -15.81
C SER A 8 -25.77 1.27 -15.08
N VAL A 9 -24.46 1.50 -15.22
CA VAL A 9 -23.40 0.74 -14.52
C VAL A 9 -23.36 1.11 -13.04
N SER A 10 -23.49 2.40 -12.72
CA SER A 10 -23.61 2.90 -11.34
C SER A 10 -24.77 2.27 -10.60
N GLN A 11 -25.97 2.33 -11.18
CA GLN A 11 -27.17 1.74 -10.58
C GLN A 11 -27.06 0.21 -10.39
N ARG A 12 -26.37 -0.50 -11.29
CA ARG A 12 -26.12 -1.95 -11.16
C ARG A 12 -25.15 -2.29 -10.03
N TRP A 13 -24.09 -1.50 -9.84
CA TRP A 13 -23.17 -1.68 -8.71
C TRP A 13 -23.88 -1.40 -7.38
N GLN A 14 -24.67 -0.31 -7.34
CA GLN A 14 -25.47 0.04 -6.17
C GLN A 14 -26.40 -1.11 -5.76
N ALA A 15 -27.17 -1.68 -6.68
CA ALA A 15 -28.08 -2.78 -6.39
C ALA A 15 -27.37 -4.05 -5.89
N ARG A 16 -26.14 -4.32 -6.37
CA ARG A 16 -25.36 -5.51 -5.96
C ARG A 16 -24.78 -5.39 -4.56
N ILE A 17 -24.28 -4.21 -4.17
CA ILE A 17 -23.65 -3.98 -2.87
C ILE A 17 -24.72 -4.04 -1.76
N THR A 18 -25.87 -3.38 -1.96
CA THR A 18 -26.97 -3.36 -1.00
C THR A 18 -27.61 -4.74 -0.80
N ALA A 19 -27.63 -5.59 -1.84
CA ALA A 19 -28.22 -6.93 -1.77
C ALA A 19 -27.36 -7.96 -1.01
N SER A 20 -26.04 -7.74 -0.91
CA SER A 20 -25.13 -8.67 -0.24
C SER A 20 -23.88 -7.93 0.24
N PRO A 21 -23.92 -7.27 1.41
CA PRO A 21 -22.73 -6.68 2.00
C PRO A 21 -21.64 -7.75 2.18
N ASP A 22 -20.39 -7.38 1.92
CA ASP A 22 -19.23 -8.29 1.98
C ASP A 22 -18.82 -8.62 3.43
N TYR A 23 -19.62 -8.22 4.42
CA TYR A 23 -19.40 -8.45 5.84
C TYR A 23 -20.67 -8.92 6.57
N ARG A 24 -20.49 -9.57 7.72
CA ARG A 24 -21.60 -10.02 8.59
C ARG A 24 -21.56 -9.32 9.95
N ILE A 25 -22.70 -8.80 10.37
CA ILE A 25 -22.90 -8.31 11.73
C ILE A 25 -23.12 -9.53 12.63
N VAL A 26 -22.31 -9.66 13.68
CA VAL A 26 -22.36 -10.77 14.63
C VAL A 26 -23.09 -10.30 15.90
N PRO A 27 -24.30 -10.82 16.18
CA PRO A 27 -25.06 -10.42 17.35
C PRO A 27 -24.30 -10.69 18.65
N HIS A 28 -24.46 -9.80 19.63
CA HIS A 28 -23.85 -9.90 20.97
C HIS A 28 -22.32 -10.09 20.96
N ASP A 29 -21.64 -9.63 19.91
CA ASP A 29 -20.19 -9.70 19.72
C ASP A 29 -19.60 -11.10 19.97
N ASN A 30 -20.34 -12.14 19.56
CA ASN A 30 -19.95 -13.52 19.82
C ASN A 30 -18.60 -13.83 19.14
N VAL A 31 -17.53 -13.88 19.93
CA VAL A 31 -16.14 -14.06 19.48
C VAL A 31 -15.95 -15.33 18.65
N PHE A 32 -16.63 -16.42 19.02
CA PHE A 32 -16.60 -17.65 18.25
C PHE A 32 -17.18 -17.48 16.84
N ARG A 33 -18.30 -16.76 16.72
CA ARG A 33 -18.93 -16.47 15.42
C ARG A 33 -18.16 -15.44 14.59
N MET A 34 -17.51 -14.47 15.23
CA MET A 34 -16.62 -13.53 14.54
C MET A 34 -15.45 -14.27 13.87
N GLY A 35 -14.91 -15.31 14.50
CA GLY A 35 -13.83 -16.13 13.95
C GLY A 35 -14.21 -17.02 12.75
N LEU A 36 -15.50 -17.20 12.46
CA LEU A 36 -15.99 -18.04 11.35
C LEU A 36 -16.08 -17.28 10.01
N HIS A 37 -15.90 -15.97 10.02
CA HIS A 37 -16.07 -15.11 8.85
C HIS A 37 -14.85 -14.24 8.63
N ALA A 38 -14.34 -14.19 7.39
CA ALA A 38 -13.22 -13.33 7.02
C ALA A 38 -13.52 -11.83 7.23
N SER A 39 -14.80 -11.46 7.13
CA SER A 39 -15.33 -10.12 7.30
C SER A 39 -16.51 -10.15 8.28
N ALA A 40 -16.23 -10.08 9.59
CA ALA A 40 -17.24 -9.94 10.62
C ALA A 40 -17.02 -8.69 11.47
N ILE A 41 -18.12 -8.06 11.85
CA ILE A 41 -18.16 -6.94 12.80
C ILE A 41 -19.08 -7.29 13.96
N GLY A 42 -18.65 -7.00 15.19
CA GLY A 42 -19.52 -7.13 16.36
C GLY A 42 -20.68 -6.13 16.28
N GLU A 43 -21.85 -6.53 16.73
CA GLU A 43 -23.03 -5.66 16.82
C GLU A 43 -22.78 -4.39 17.63
N SER A 44 -22.01 -4.43 18.73
CA SER A 44 -21.70 -3.23 19.50
C SER A 44 -20.81 -2.27 18.70
N THR A 45 -19.77 -2.79 18.04
CA THR A 45 -18.88 -2.04 17.17
C THR A 45 -19.67 -1.42 16.01
N TYR A 46 -20.53 -2.20 15.36
CA TYR A 46 -21.37 -1.71 14.27
C TYR A 46 -22.30 -0.58 14.73
N ASN A 47 -23.00 -0.76 15.85
CA ASN A 47 -23.88 0.27 16.42
C ASN A 47 -23.13 1.55 16.79
N HIS A 48 -21.90 1.43 17.27
CA HIS A 48 -21.04 2.58 17.55
C HIS A 48 -20.69 3.35 16.27
N PHE A 49 -20.31 2.65 15.19
CA PHE A 49 -20.08 3.30 13.89
C PHE A 49 -21.35 3.89 13.28
N GLU A 50 -22.52 3.29 13.48
CA GLU A 50 -23.80 3.85 13.07
C GLU A 50 -24.14 5.16 13.82
N GLN A 51 -23.79 5.26 15.11
CA GLN A 51 -23.93 6.50 15.86
C GLN A 51 -23.01 7.59 15.31
N TYR A 52 -21.73 7.25 15.11
CA TYR A 52 -20.73 8.16 14.54
C TYR A 52 -21.13 8.63 13.12
N TYR A 53 -21.62 7.71 12.28
CA TYR A 53 -22.18 8.01 10.96
C TYR A 53 -23.27 9.10 11.04
N ARG A 54 -24.23 8.95 11.96
CA ARG A 54 -25.32 9.93 12.14
C ARG A 54 -24.83 11.29 12.63
N GLU A 55 -23.79 11.33 13.43
CA GLU A 55 -23.17 12.57 13.91
C GLU A 55 -22.46 13.30 12.77
N ILE A 56 -21.67 12.57 12.00
CA ILE A 56 -20.97 13.10 10.83
C ILE A 56 -21.95 13.60 9.77
N CYS A 57 -23.01 12.85 9.45
CA CYS A 57 -24.04 13.32 8.52
C CYS A 57 -24.75 14.58 9.00
N ARG A 58 -24.99 14.74 10.31
CA ARG A 58 -25.55 15.98 10.88
C ARG A 58 -24.56 17.13 10.75
N LYS A 59 -23.28 16.91 11.05
CA LYS A 59 -22.21 17.90 10.97
C LYS A 59 -21.99 18.44 9.55
N TYR A 60 -22.08 17.57 8.56
CA TYR A 60 -21.83 17.89 7.14
C TYR A 60 -23.12 18.08 6.32
N SER A 61 -24.27 18.19 6.98
CA SER A 61 -25.56 18.38 6.31
C SER A 61 -25.58 19.67 5.48
N GLY A 62 -25.78 19.52 4.16
CA GLY A 62 -25.84 20.65 3.23
C GLY A 62 -24.49 21.29 2.91
N ILE A 63 -23.38 20.73 3.41
CA ILE A 63 -22.03 21.18 3.06
C ILE A 63 -21.63 20.52 1.72
N PRO A 64 -21.22 21.30 0.70
CA PRO A 64 -20.66 20.76 -0.53
C PRO A 64 -19.44 19.84 -0.28
N VAL A 65 -19.21 18.88 -1.17
CA VAL A 65 -18.05 17.96 -1.04
C VAL A 65 -16.75 18.76 -1.05
N GLU A 66 -16.69 19.81 -1.86
CA GLU A 66 -15.52 20.66 -2.05
C GLU A 66 -15.14 21.43 -0.79
N ASP A 67 -16.13 21.80 0.02
CA ASP A 67 -15.91 22.50 1.29
C ASP A 67 -15.55 21.51 2.41
N ALA A 68 -16.15 20.31 2.40
CA ALA A 68 -15.89 19.29 3.40
C ALA A 68 -14.53 18.59 3.20
N ILE A 69 -14.12 18.43 1.95
CA ILE A 69 -12.90 17.75 1.51
C ILE A 69 -12.21 18.67 0.47
N PRO A 70 -11.42 19.66 0.94
CA PRO A 70 -10.79 20.63 0.05
C PRO A 70 -9.88 19.98 -0.98
N GLY A 71 -10.20 20.20 -2.24
CA GLY A 71 -9.53 19.63 -3.40
C GLY A 71 -9.86 20.45 -4.65
N SER A 72 -9.60 19.90 -5.82
CA SER A 72 -9.85 20.57 -7.09
C SER A 72 -10.40 19.58 -8.11
N PRO A 73 -11.50 19.92 -8.81
CA PRO A 73 -11.89 19.17 -10.00
C PRO A 73 -10.86 19.36 -11.10
N ALA A 74 -10.57 18.31 -11.84
CA ALA A 74 -9.66 18.29 -12.98
C ALA A 74 -10.23 17.40 -14.08
N ILE A 75 -9.74 17.56 -15.30
CA ILE A 75 -10.23 16.84 -16.48
C ILE A 75 -9.03 16.32 -17.27
N ASN A 76 -9.11 15.08 -17.74
CA ASN A 76 -8.21 14.49 -18.72
C ASN A 76 -9.02 13.84 -19.86
N GLU A 77 -8.34 13.11 -20.75
CA GLU A 77 -8.98 12.45 -21.90
C GLU A 77 -10.08 11.44 -21.53
N ASP A 78 -10.05 10.90 -20.31
CA ASP A 78 -10.98 9.88 -19.83
C ASP A 78 -12.14 10.47 -18.99
N GLY A 79 -12.17 11.79 -18.78
CA GLY A 79 -13.27 12.51 -18.13
C GLY A 79 -12.84 13.42 -16.99
N GLU A 80 -13.81 13.75 -16.13
CA GLU A 80 -13.59 14.55 -14.94
C GLU A 80 -13.20 13.67 -13.74
N TYR A 81 -12.33 14.18 -12.87
CA TYR A 81 -11.95 13.55 -11.61
C TYR A 81 -11.74 14.62 -10.53
N TYR A 82 -11.83 14.22 -9.26
CA TYR A 82 -11.59 15.11 -8.13
C TYR A 82 -10.27 14.78 -7.43
N HIS A 83 -9.39 15.78 -7.31
CA HIS A 83 -8.05 15.62 -6.76
C HIS A 83 -7.88 16.40 -5.46
N VAL A 84 -7.57 15.70 -4.38
CA VAL A 84 -7.20 16.25 -3.09
C VAL A 84 -5.70 16.13 -2.93
N GLN A 85 -5.05 17.20 -2.50
CA GLN A 85 -3.61 17.23 -2.27
C GLN A 85 -3.29 17.76 -0.88
N ASN A 86 -2.53 17.00 -0.11
CA ASN A 86 -2.02 17.41 1.20
C ASN A 86 -0.50 17.23 1.27
N ILE A 87 0.19 18.06 2.04
CA ILE A 87 1.63 17.93 2.29
C ILE A 87 1.84 17.65 3.77
N ARG A 88 2.44 16.51 4.08
CA ARG A 88 2.84 16.14 5.44
C ARG A 88 4.34 16.40 5.61
N PRO A 89 4.79 16.97 6.74
CA PRO A 89 6.21 17.24 7.01
C PRO A 89 6.97 15.95 7.36
N ILE A 90 6.92 14.95 6.48
CA ILE A 90 7.54 13.64 6.63
C ILE A 90 8.68 13.55 5.61
N GLN A 91 9.89 13.31 6.10
CA GLN A 91 11.08 13.17 5.28
C GLN A 91 11.56 11.72 5.34
N LEU A 92 11.89 11.16 4.17
CA LEU A 92 12.49 9.84 4.08
C LEU A 92 14.00 9.93 4.14
N THR A 93 14.59 9.00 4.86
CA THR A 93 16.03 8.79 4.83
C THR A 93 16.47 8.13 3.52
N SER A 94 17.60 8.58 2.97
CA SER A 94 18.23 8.01 1.77
C SER A 94 19.70 7.71 2.01
N HIS A 95 20.17 6.57 1.50
CA HIS A 95 21.58 6.19 1.51
C HIS A 95 22.04 5.84 0.09
N HIS A 96 23.08 6.50 -0.39
CA HIS A 96 23.46 6.43 -1.81
C HIS A 96 24.36 5.24 -2.18
N GLN A 97 24.83 4.46 -1.20
CA GLN A 97 25.77 3.35 -1.45
C GLN A 97 25.19 2.00 -1.07
N PRO A 98 25.47 0.93 -1.84
CA PRO A 98 25.06 -0.40 -1.49
C PRO A 98 25.69 -0.80 -0.15
N ASP A 99 24.83 -1.20 0.78
CA ASP A 99 25.25 -1.49 2.15
C ASP A 99 26.24 -2.68 2.18
N PRO A 100 27.35 -2.58 2.94
CA PRO A 100 28.33 -3.66 3.07
C PRO A 100 27.72 -5.01 3.46
N SER A 101 26.62 -5.00 4.22
CA SER A 101 25.90 -6.20 4.67
C SER A 101 25.37 -7.00 3.47
N VAL A 102 24.86 -6.31 2.43
CA VAL A 102 24.38 -6.95 1.19
C VAL A 102 25.56 -7.58 0.43
N MET A 103 26.69 -6.88 0.34
CA MET A 103 27.89 -7.38 -0.34
C MET A 103 28.55 -8.58 0.37
N SER A 104 28.32 -8.73 1.67
CA SER A 104 28.82 -9.85 2.48
C SER A 104 27.94 -11.12 2.44
N GLU A 105 26.75 -11.03 1.83
CA GLU A 105 25.79 -12.12 1.84
C GLU A 105 26.04 -13.15 0.72
N LEU A 106 26.92 -14.11 1.00
CA LEU A 106 27.32 -15.14 0.05
C LEU A 106 26.15 -16.01 -0.46
N ARG A 107 25.05 -16.14 0.29
CA ARG A 107 23.87 -16.95 -0.11
C ARG A 107 23.14 -16.37 -1.33
N LEU A 108 23.40 -15.11 -1.68
CA LEU A 108 22.92 -14.50 -2.92
C LEU A 108 23.45 -15.25 -4.16
N VAL A 109 24.66 -15.81 -4.08
CA VAL A 109 25.25 -16.57 -5.19
C VAL A 109 24.60 -17.95 -5.32
N ARG A 110 24.04 -18.24 -6.50
CA ARG A 110 23.30 -19.49 -6.75
C ARG A 110 24.14 -20.75 -6.50
N GLY A 111 23.67 -21.59 -5.57
CA GLY A 111 24.34 -22.83 -5.17
C GLY A 111 25.20 -22.69 -3.90
N ILE A 112 25.14 -21.53 -3.24
CA ILE A 112 25.60 -21.34 -1.87
C ILE A 112 24.37 -21.30 -0.97
N GLY A 113 24.20 -22.34 -0.15
CA GLY A 113 23.23 -22.37 0.94
C GLY A 113 23.91 -22.02 2.28
N PRO A 114 23.19 -22.06 3.42
CA PRO A 114 23.72 -21.69 4.73
C PRO A 114 25.05 -22.40 5.06
N LYS A 115 25.07 -23.74 5.05
CA LYS A 115 26.29 -24.54 5.30
C LYS A 115 27.44 -24.24 4.33
N GLY A 116 27.10 -23.88 3.09
CA GLY A 116 28.08 -23.52 2.06
C GLY A 116 28.72 -22.17 2.34
N ALA A 117 27.92 -21.18 2.74
CA ALA A 117 28.38 -19.86 3.14
C ALA A 117 29.31 -19.96 4.36
N ASP A 118 28.94 -20.74 5.37
CA ASP A 118 29.77 -20.91 6.58
C ASP A 118 31.14 -21.52 6.27
N ARG A 119 31.17 -22.55 5.42
CA ARG A 119 32.44 -23.17 4.98
C ARG A 119 33.32 -22.19 4.19
N LEU A 120 32.73 -21.33 3.38
CA LEU A 120 33.47 -20.32 2.62
C LEU A 120 34.02 -19.23 3.56
N ARG A 121 33.23 -18.80 4.55
CA ARG A 121 33.68 -17.85 5.59
C ARG A 121 34.85 -18.40 6.40
N GLN A 122 34.81 -19.67 6.80
CA GLN A 122 35.92 -20.34 7.49
C GLN A 122 37.20 -20.41 6.63
N ARG A 123 37.07 -20.33 5.30
CA ARG A 123 38.19 -20.28 4.34
C ARG A 123 38.62 -18.85 3.98
N GLY A 124 38.07 -17.84 4.66
CA GLY A 124 38.43 -16.44 4.49
C GLY A 124 37.58 -15.65 3.49
N CYS A 125 36.60 -16.26 2.81
CA CYS A 125 35.68 -15.51 1.94
C CYS A 125 34.69 -14.71 2.80
N LYS A 126 34.83 -13.40 2.83
CA LYS A 126 33.99 -12.47 3.61
C LYS A 126 32.92 -11.80 2.74
N GLN A 127 33.22 -11.60 1.46
CA GLN A 127 32.36 -10.88 0.52
C GLN A 127 32.16 -11.67 -0.78
N ILE A 128 31.14 -11.27 -1.54
CA ILE A 128 30.84 -11.89 -2.84
C ILE A 128 32.01 -11.70 -3.82
N SER A 129 32.74 -10.58 -3.74
CA SER A 129 33.95 -10.28 -4.53
C SER A 129 35.06 -11.32 -4.33
N ASP A 130 35.21 -11.90 -3.15
CA ASP A 130 36.21 -12.95 -2.88
C ASP A 130 35.97 -14.21 -3.71
N LEU A 131 34.73 -14.41 -4.19
CA LEU A 131 34.35 -15.56 -5.00
C LEU A 131 34.71 -15.38 -6.49
N LEU A 132 35.20 -14.22 -6.92
CA LEU A 132 35.62 -13.97 -8.30
C LEU A 132 36.79 -14.85 -8.75
N HIS A 133 37.61 -15.33 -7.81
CA HIS A 133 38.69 -16.29 -8.09
C HIS A 133 38.32 -17.74 -7.73
N HIS A 134 37.09 -17.97 -7.26
CA HIS A 134 36.66 -19.29 -6.82
C HIS A 134 36.22 -20.16 -8.01
N ARG A 135 36.93 -21.27 -8.25
CA ARG A 135 36.71 -22.21 -9.38
C ARG A 135 35.25 -22.57 -9.66
N ARG A 136 34.44 -22.74 -8.62
CA ARG A 136 33.01 -23.11 -8.74
C ARG A 136 32.03 -21.93 -8.88
N TYR A 137 32.38 -20.77 -8.32
CA TYR A 137 31.42 -19.69 -8.06
C TYR A 137 31.70 -18.40 -8.83
N GLN A 138 32.89 -18.25 -9.41
CA GLN A 138 33.35 -17.06 -10.15
C GLN A 138 32.28 -16.42 -11.04
N ARG A 139 31.76 -17.14 -12.04
CA ARG A 139 30.79 -16.57 -13.01
C ARG A 139 29.50 -16.11 -12.33
N LYS A 140 29.05 -16.83 -11.31
CA LYS A 140 27.81 -16.51 -10.58
C LYS A 140 28.00 -15.34 -9.64
N ALA A 141 29.16 -15.24 -9.01
CA ALA A 141 29.52 -14.10 -8.16
C ALA A 141 29.65 -12.82 -8.97
N ALA A 142 30.30 -12.89 -10.15
CA ALA A 142 30.40 -11.77 -11.07
C ALA A 142 29.02 -11.23 -11.47
N HIS A 143 28.10 -12.12 -11.86
CA HIS A 143 26.73 -11.74 -12.19
C HIS A 143 25.96 -11.13 -11.00
N VAL A 144 26.15 -11.66 -9.80
CA VAL A 144 25.53 -11.07 -8.60
C VAL A 144 26.05 -9.65 -8.35
N LEU A 145 27.36 -9.42 -8.46
CA LEU A 145 27.94 -8.09 -8.28
C LEU A 145 27.47 -7.11 -9.34
N GLU A 146 27.35 -7.55 -10.60
CA GLU A 146 26.75 -6.74 -11.68
C GLU A 146 25.32 -6.29 -11.31
N VAL A 147 24.47 -7.21 -10.85
CA VAL A 147 23.09 -6.89 -10.43
C VAL A 147 23.07 -5.95 -9.23
N LEU A 148 23.95 -6.14 -8.24
CA LEU A 148 24.03 -5.28 -7.06
C LEU A 148 24.52 -3.87 -7.40
N HIS A 149 25.44 -3.73 -8.35
CA HIS A 149 25.93 -2.42 -8.81
C HIS A 149 24.96 -1.71 -9.78
N ALA A 150 24.11 -2.46 -10.49
CA ALA A 150 23.13 -1.88 -11.40
C ALA A 150 22.07 -1.03 -10.67
N GLY A 151 21.80 -1.34 -9.40
CA GLY A 151 20.95 -0.50 -8.55
C GLY A 151 20.06 -1.28 -7.57
N PRO A 152 19.29 -0.54 -6.75
CA PRO A 152 18.46 -1.11 -5.69
C PRO A 152 17.34 -2.02 -6.22
N ALA A 153 16.80 -1.78 -7.42
CA ALA A 153 15.78 -2.63 -8.04
C ALA A 153 16.27 -4.07 -8.28
N GLY A 154 17.45 -4.22 -8.89
CA GLY A 154 18.08 -5.52 -9.10
C GLY A 154 18.45 -6.20 -7.77
N ALA A 155 19.02 -5.43 -6.83
CA ALA A 155 19.41 -5.93 -5.52
C ALA A 155 18.21 -6.46 -4.71
N THR A 156 17.13 -5.69 -4.61
CA THR A 156 15.91 -6.09 -3.89
C THR A 156 15.25 -7.32 -4.52
N HIS A 157 15.19 -7.39 -5.85
CA HIS A 157 14.69 -8.57 -6.56
C HIS A 157 15.55 -9.82 -6.27
N LEU A 158 16.87 -9.68 -6.36
CA LEU A 158 17.81 -10.78 -6.10
C LEU A 158 17.68 -11.29 -4.67
N ILE A 159 17.69 -10.38 -3.68
CA ILE A 159 17.54 -10.73 -2.26
C ILE A 159 16.22 -11.47 -2.03
N ARG A 160 15.10 -10.94 -2.55
CA ARG A 160 13.80 -11.60 -2.45
C ARG A 160 13.81 -13.01 -3.01
N SER A 161 14.37 -13.19 -4.21
CA SER A 161 14.39 -14.49 -4.89
C SER A 161 15.29 -15.53 -4.21
N ARG A 162 16.37 -15.08 -3.54
CA ARG A 162 17.38 -15.96 -2.95
C ARG A 162 17.17 -16.23 -1.46
N LEU A 163 16.71 -15.22 -0.72
CA LEU A 163 16.62 -15.23 0.75
C LEU A 163 15.18 -15.15 1.27
N GLY A 164 14.22 -14.83 0.40
CA GLY A 164 12.79 -14.74 0.73
C GLY A 164 12.26 -13.30 0.74
N PRO A 165 10.92 -13.14 0.64
CA PRO A 165 10.27 -11.86 0.38
C PRO A 165 10.37 -10.82 1.49
N SER A 166 10.62 -11.24 2.74
CA SER A 166 10.76 -10.36 3.91
C SER A 166 12.14 -10.44 4.57
N HIS A 167 13.17 -10.84 3.82
CA HIS A 167 14.52 -10.87 4.37
C HIS A 167 15.00 -9.43 4.68
N PRO A 168 15.59 -9.14 5.88
CA PRO A 168 15.94 -7.78 6.29
C PRO A 168 16.86 -7.03 5.30
N LEU A 169 17.79 -7.75 4.65
CA LEU A 169 18.61 -7.16 3.58
C LEU A 169 17.81 -6.54 2.43
N GLY A 170 16.56 -6.95 2.20
CA GLY A 170 15.68 -6.32 1.20
C GLY A 170 15.29 -4.89 1.57
N LEU A 171 15.08 -4.61 2.87
CA LEU A 171 14.87 -3.26 3.38
C LEU A 171 16.15 -2.44 3.28
N ILE A 172 17.29 -3.02 3.67
CA ILE A 172 18.60 -2.34 3.57
C ILE A 172 18.90 -1.98 2.11
N ALA A 173 18.71 -2.92 1.17
CA ALA A 173 18.90 -2.65 -0.25
C ALA A 173 17.94 -1.58 -0.81
N SER A 174 16.76 -1.42 -0.21
CA SER A 174 15.80 -0.39 -0.62
C SER A 174 16.24 1.03 -0.30
N GLU A 175 17.20 1.23 0.61
CA GLU A 175 17.68 2.57 0.96
C GLU A 175 18.41 3.27 -0.21
N GLY A 176 18.86 2.48 -1.19
CA GLY A 176 19.47 2.97 -2.43
C GLY A 176 18.50 3.59 -3.43
N PHE A 177 17.18 3.51 -3.20
CA PHE A 177 16.20 4.22 -4.02
C PHE A 177 16.21 5.71 -3.67
N THR A 178 16.19 6.56 -4.71
CA THR A 178 16.00 8.01 -4.56
C THR A 178 14.61 8.28 -3.97
N PRO A 179 14.47 9.04 -2.86
CA PRO A 179 13.18 9.27 -2.21
C PRO A 179 12.08 9.75 -3.15
N GLU A 180 12.38 10.68 -4.05
CA GLU A 180 11.46 11.26 -5.03
C GLU A 180 10.95 10.24 -6.06
N LYS A 181 11.61 9.08 -6.16
CA LYS A 181 11.26 7.96 -7.03
C LYS A 181 10.50 6.84 -6.31
N ILE A 182 10.26 6.99 -5.01
CA ILE A 182 9.41 6.09 -4.22
C ILE A 182 7.96 6.54 -4.36
N ARG A 183 7.03 5.59 -4.51
CA ARG A 183 5.58 5.83 -4.40
C ARG A 183 5.00 5.00 -3.28
N PHE A 184 4.20 5.63 -2.44
CA PHE A 184 3.40 4.98 -1.42
C PHE A 184 1.97 4.82 -1.93
N LEU A 185 1.39 3.63 -1.83
CA LEU A 185 0.07 3.33 -2.38
C LEU A 185 -0.83 2.71 -1.31
N ASP A 186 -2.08 3.17 -1.30
CA ASP A 186 -3.21 2.64 -0.55
C ASP A 186 -4.50 2.95 -1.32
N LEU A 187 -5.47 2.03 -1.31
CA LEU A 187 -6.71 2.14 -2.07
C LEU A 187 -7.93 1.87 -1.18
N GLU A 188 -9.02 2.59 -1.44
CA GLU A 188 -10.35 2.21 -0.92
C GLU A 188 -11.24 1.75 -2.06
N THR A 189 -11.91 0.61 -1.88
CA THR A 189 -12.75 0.00 -2.91
C THR A 189 -14.20 -0.11 -2.47
N LEU A 190 -15.13 -0.23 -3.42
CA LEU A 190 -16.54 -0.56 -3.13
C LEU A 190 -16.79 -2.03 -2.73
N GLY A 191 -15.74 -2.74 -2.32
CA GLY A 191 -15.76 -4.13 -1.90
C GLY A 191 -14.75 -4.99 -2.67
N ILE A 192 -14.99 -6.30 -2.70
CA ILE A 192 -14.00 -7.26 -3.20
C ILE A 192 -14.25 -7.61 -4.68
N PHE A 193 -13.17 -7.62 -5.48
CA PHE A 193 -13.06 -8.03 -6.89
C PHE A 193 -13.99 -7.33 -7.91
N GLY A 194 -13.40 -6.73 -8.94
CA GLY A 194 -14.12 -6.14 -10.08
C GLY A 194 -14.99 -4.91 -9.79
N ARG A 195 -15.04 -4.42 -8.55
CA ARG A 195 -15.77 -3.20 -8.14
C ARG A 195 -14.94 -1.94 -8.39
N PRO A 196 -15.55 -0.75 -8.50
CA PRO A 196 -14.79 0.49 -8.60
C PRO A 196 -13.87 0.71 -7.39
N VAL A 197 -12.68 1.24 -7.65
CA VAL A 197 -11.87 1.93 -6.63
C VAL A 197 -12.47 3.31 -6.44
N ILE A 198 -12.79 3.68 -5.20
CA ILE A 198 -13.44 4.97 -4.88
C ILE A 198 -12.48 6.01 -4.33
N LEU A 199 -11.30 5.56 -3.90
CA LEU A 199 -10.22 6.43 -3.47
C LEU A 199 -8.89 5.81 -3.82
N PHE A 200 -8.06 6.59 -4.52
CA PHE A 200 -6.67 6.23 -4.76
C PHE A 200 -5.78 7.17 -3.95
N GLY A 201 -5.00 6.64 -3.01
CA GLY A 201 -4.00 7.37 -2.25
C GLY A 201 -2.59 7.12 -2.81
N ILE A 202 -1.87 8.18 -3.16
CA ILE A 202 -0.48 8.12 -3.62
C ILE A 202 0.38 9.10 -2.84
N GLY A 203 1.34 8.59 -2.07
CA GLY A 203 2.37 9.38 -1.40
C GLY A 203 3.61 9.56 -2.29
N CYS A 204 3.98 10.80 -2.53
CA CYS A 204 5.14 11.23 -3.31
C CYS A 204 6.11 12.03 -2.42
N PRO A 205 7.25 11.46 -2.01
CA PRO A 205 8.26 12.20 -1.26
C PRO A 205 8.85 13.32 -2.11
N GLY A 206 9.16 14.44 -1.47
CA GLY A 206 9.86 15.54 -2.11
C GLY A 206 10.48 16.51 -1.09
N PRO A 207 11.08 17.61 -1.57
CA PRO A 207 11.86 18.52 -0.72
C PRO A 207 11.10 19.12 0.46
N ARG A 208 9.78 19.32 0.32
CA ARG A 208 8.89 19.90 1.35
C ARG A 208 8.27 18.85 2.29
N GLY A 209 8.56 17.57 2.08
CA GLY A 209 7.95 16.45 2.79
C GLY A 209 7.20 15.52 1.84
N LEU A 210 6.28 14.74 2.39
CA LEU A 210 5.44 13.81 1.65
C LEU A 210 4.23 14.55 1.07
N THR A 211 4.15 14.64 -0.26
CA THR A 211 2.93 15.10 -0.92
C THR A 211 2.01 13.90 -1.12
N ILE A 212 0.82 13.96 -0.54
CA ILE A 212 -0.22 12.94 -0.64
C ILE A 212 -1.22 13.40 -1.68
N HIS A 213 -1.38 12.61 -2.74
CA HIS A 213 -2.39 12.78 -3.77
C HIS A 213 -3.51 11.79 -3.52
N GLN A 214 -4.73 12.28 -3.42
CA GLN A 214 -5.94 11.49 -3.22
C GLN A 214 -6.91 11.77 -4.35
N PHE A 215 -7.25 10.74 -5.12
CA PHE A 215 -8.23 10.84 -6.19
C PHE A 215 -9.55 10.26 -5.67
N VAL A 216 -10.45 11.14 -5.26
CA VAL A 216 -11.71 10.77 -4.59
C VAL A 216 -12.81 10.73 -5.65
N LEU A 217 -13.50 9.61 -5.80
CA LEU A 217 -14.61 9.53 -6.74
C LEU A 217 -15.84 10.18 -6.09
N ARG A 218 -16.33 11.27 -6.68
CA ARG A 218 -17.65 11.83 -6.34
C ARG A 218 -18.74 11.01 -7.02
N ASP A 219 -18.45 10.51 -8.21
CA ASP A 219 -19.24 9.53 -8.97
C ASP A 219 -18.34 8.38 -9.42
N ILE A 220 -18.88 7.17 -9.50
CA ILE A 220 -18.11 6.02 -9.99
C ILE A 220 -17.69 6.19 -11.46
N THR A 221 -18.37 7.07 -12.21
CA THR A 221 -17.99 7.38 -13.60
C THR A 221 -16.66 8.12 -13.70
N GLU A 222 -16.15 8.68 -12.60
CA GLU A 222 -14.85 9.37 -12.55
C GLU A 222 -13.66 8.39 -12.44
N GLU A 223 -13.91 7.08 -12.24
CA GLU A 223 -12.84 6.09 -12.07
C GLU A 223 -11.82 6.04 -13.22
N PRO A 224 -12.22 6.05 -14.51
CA PRO A 224 -11.26 6.03 -15.62
C PRO A 224 -10.31 7.23 -15.59
N ALA A 225 -10.86 8.43 -15.40
CA ALA A 225 -10.10 9.67 -15.32
C ALA A 225 -9.15 9.69 -14.11
N ALA A 226 -9.63 9.27 -12.93
CA ALA A 226 -8.79 9.12 -11.75
C ALA A 226 -7.66 8.10 -11.97
N LEU A 227 -7.96 6.97 -12.62
CA LEU A 227 -6.99 5.93 -12.90
C LEU A 227 -5.91 6.40 -13.87
N THR A 228 -6.25 7.19 -14.89
CA THR A 228 -5.27 7.83 -15.78
C THR A 228 -4.32 8.74 -15.02
N ALA A 229 -4.83 9.59 -14.12
CA ALA A 229 -3.99 10.45 -13.28
C ALA A 229 -3.08 9.64 -12.32
N VAL A 230 -3.57 8.53 -11.77
CA VAL A 230 -2.76 7.61 -10.94
C VAL A 230 -1.64 6.97 -11.77
N ARG A 231 -1.92 6.55 -13.01
CA ARG A 231 -0.92 5.96 -13.92
C ARG A 231 0.22 6.94 -14.19
N GLU A 232 -0.08 8.21 -14.43
CA GLU A 232 0.91 9.26 -14.63
C GLU A 232 1.83 9.44 -13.41
N LEU A 233 1.28 9.39 -12.19
CA LEU A 233 2.09 9.46 -10.96
C LEU A 233 3.00 8.24 -10.78
N LEU A 234 2.57 7.07 -11.25
CA LEU A 234 3.32 5.82 -11.14
C LEU A 234 4.40 5.66 -12.22
N ASP A 235 4.24 6.24 -13.40
CA ASP A 235 5.18 6.11 -14.54
C ASP A 235 6.61 6.59 -14.18
N GLY A 236 6.71 7.61 -13.32
CA GLY A 236 7.99 8.16 -12.88
C GLY A 236 8.66 7.43 -11.70
N ALA A 237 8.11 6.31 -11.22
CA ALA A 237 8.55 5.63 -10.00
C ALA A 237 9.58 4.52 -10.27
N ASP A 238 10.53 4.34 -9.34
CA ASP A 238 11.48 3.22 -9.37
C ASP A 238 11.07 2.08 -8.42
N VAL A 239 10.18 2.37 -7.46
CA VAL A 239 9.70 1.40 -6.46
C VAL A 239 8.35 1.81 -5.90
N LEU A 240 7.50 0.81 -5.68
CA LEU A 240 6.23 0.93 -4.98
C LEU A 240 6.37 0.42 -3.54
N VAL A 241 5.78 1.13 -2.60
CA VAL A 241 5.69 0.75 -1.19
C VAL A 241 4.22 0.76 -0.78
N SER A 242 3.76 -0.30 -0.11
CA SER A 242 2.40 -0.34 0.44
C SER A 242 2.34 -1.22 1.68
N TYR A 243 1.18 -1.26 2.33
CA TYR A 243 0.93 -2.18 3.44
C TYR A 243 -0.10 -3.23 2.98
N ASN A 244 0.33 -4.47 2.78
CA ASN A 244 -0.47 -5.55 2.19
C ASN A 244 -0.86 -5.36 0.71
N GLY A 245 -0.56 -4.23 0.08
CA GLY A 245 -1.00 -3.95 -1.29
C GLY A 245 -0.36 -4.79 -2.40
N ARG A 246 0.68 -5.59 -2.13
CA ARG A 246 1.28 -6.44 -3.18
C ARG A 246 0.36 -7.56 -3.63
N SER A 247 -0.41 -8.09 -2.70
CA SER A 247 -1.36 -9.18 -2.97
C SER A 247 -2.78 -8.68 -3.22
N PHE A 248 -3.06 -7.40 -2.93
CA PHE A 248 -4.39 -6.81 -3.00
C PHE A 248 -4.41 -5.59 -3.92
N ASP A 249 -3.94 -4.44 -3.45
CA ASP A 249 -4.10 -3.15 -4.14
C ASP A 249 -3.50 -3.11 -5.55
N PHE A 250 -2.24 -3.52 -5.72
CA PHE A 250 -1.55 -3.41 -7.01
C PHE A 250 -2.10 -4.39 -8.07
N PRO A 251 -2.38 -5.67 -7.74
CA PRO A 251 -3.14 -6.54 -8.64
C PRO A 251 -4.52 -5.97 -8.99
N TYR A 252 -5.23 -5.40 -8.02
CA TYR A 252 -6.55 -4.81 -8.23
C TYR A 252 -6.48 -3.61 -9.18
N LEU A 253 -5.51 -2.73 -9.00
CA LEU A 253 -5.29 -1.57 -9.85
C LEU A 253 -5.00 -1.99 -11.31
N ASN A 254 -4.22 -3.05 -11.52
CA ASN A 254 -4.00 -3.63 -12.85
C ASN A 254 -5.28 -4.25 -13.44
N GLU A 255 -6.11 -4.91 -12.62
CA GLU A 255 -7.42 -5.43 -13.06
C GLU A 255 -8.33 -4.29 -13.53
N ARG A 256 -8.35 -3.16 -12.81
CA ARG A 256 -9.11 -1.97 -13.22
C ARG A 256 -8.55 -1.33 -14.50
N CYS A 257 -7.23 -1.27 -14.66
CA CYS A 257 -6.60 -0.83 -15.91
C CYS A 257 -7.06 -1.71 -17.08
N ALA A 258 -7.01 -3.03 -16.91
CA ALA A 258 -7.45 -3.97 -17.94
C ALA A 258 -8.95 -3.85 -18.23
N TYR A 259 -9.80 -3.61 -17.21
CA TYR A 259 -11.24 -3.40 -17.37
C TYR A 259 -11.56 -2.21 -18.29
N TYR A 260 -10.81 -1.11 -18.16
CA TYR A 260 -10.97 0.08 -19.01
C TYR A 260 -10.16 0.04 -20.31
N GLY A 261 -9.39 -1.02 -20.55
CA GLY A 261 -8.57 -1.17 -21.76
C GLY A 261 -7.29 -0.35 -21.75
N PHE A 262 -6.82 0.06 -20.57
CA PHE A 262 -5.54 0.74 -20.41
C PHE A 262 -4.36 -0.24 -20.44
N ASP A 263 -3.18 0.26 -20.80
CA ASP A 263 -1.95 -0.53 -20.71
C ASP A 263 -1.66 -0.96 -19.27
N PRO A 264 -1.06 -2.16 -19.07
CA PRO A 264 -0.65 -2.62 -17.75
C PRO A 264 0.27 -1.61 -17.05
N LEU A 265 0.18 -1.56 -15.71
CA LEU A 265 1.08 -0.73 -14.92
C LEU A 265 2.53 -1.19 -15.06
N PRO A 266 3.50 -0.28 -14.88
CA PRO A 266 4.91 -0.65 -14.91
C PRO A 266 5.22 -1.74 -13.88
N SER A 267 6.08 -2.69 -14.27
CA SER A 267 6.55 -3.75 -13.39
C SER A 267 7.59 -3.19 -12.41
N LEU A 268 7.09 -2.59 -11.32
CA LEU A 268 7.91 -1.97 -10.30
C LEU A 268 8.35 -3.01 -9.24
N PRO A 269 9.58 -2.91 -8.71
CA PRO A 269 9.88 -3.45 -7.39
C PRO A 269 8.82 -3.02 -6.39
N HIS A 270 8.32 -3.96 -5.59
CA HIS A 270 7.26 -3.71 -4.62
C HIS A 270 7.67 -4.18 -3.23
N ILE A 271 7.81 -3.22 -2.33
CA ILE A 271 8.09 -3.41 -0.91
C ILE A 271 6.76 -3.40 -0.16
N ASP A 272 6.36 -4.57 0.31
CA ASP A 272 5.15 -4.72 1.12
C ASP A 272 5.52 -4.78 2.61
N LEU A 273 5.18 -3.72 3.34
CA LEU A 273 5.61 -3.52 4.72
C LEU A 273 4.96 -4.52 5.69
N LEU A 274 3.78 -5.08 5.36
CA LEU A 274 3.10 -6.06 6.23
C LEU A 274 3.96 -7.29 6.47
N HIS A 275 4.67 -7.78 5.45
CA HIS A 275 5.49 -8.98 5.58
C HIS A 275 6.72 -8.77 6.47
N TYR A 276 7.27 -7.56 6.47
CA TYR A 276 8.36 -7.17 7.36
C TYR A 276 7.88 -6.94 8.79
N ALA A 277 6.74 -6.25 8.96
CA ALA A 277 6.10 -6.07 10.26
C ALA A 277 5.76 -7.43 10.91
N ARG A 278 5.15 -8.36 10.16
CA ARG A 278 4.89 -9.72 10.64
C ARG A 278 6.16 -10.47 11.04
N ARG A 279 7.25 -10.30 10.29
CA ARG A 279 8.51 -10.97 10.60
C ARG A 279 9.09 -10.48 11.94
N LEU A 280 8.98 -9.19 12.23
CA LEU A 280 9.57 -8.60 13.43
C LEU A 280 8.66 -8.68 14.66
N TRP A 281 7.36 -8.45 14.47
CA TRP A 281 6.46 -8.10 15.57
C TRP A 281 5.27 -9.03 15.77
N ARG A 282 5.06 -10.06 14.93
CA ARG A 282 3.88 -10.93 15.03
C ARG A 282 3.65 -11.54 16.43
N GLU A 283 4.73 -11.79 17.18
CA GLU A 283 4.65 -12.34 18.54
C GLU A 283 4.53 -11.27 19.65
N GLN A 284 4.61 -9.98 19.28
CA GLN A 284 4.63 -8.84 20.22
C GLN A 284 3.32 -8.04 20.23
N ILE A 285 2.46 -8.20 19.21
CA ILE A 285 1.22 -7.44 19.03
C ILE A 285 0.05 -8.39 18.70
N PRO A 286 -1.21 -8.02 19.01
CA PRO A 286 -2.37 -8.91 18.82
C PRO A 286 -2.61 -9.25 17.34
N ASP A 287 -2.34 -8.30 16.44
CA ASP A 287 -2.36 -8.49 15.00
C ASP A 287 -1.39 -7.50 14.33
N CYS A 288 -1.07 -7.74 13.07
CA CYS A 288 -0.27 -6.81 12.26
C CYS A 288 -1.16 -6.00 11.30
N ARG A 289 -2.31 -5.48 11.75
CA ARG A 289 -3.00 -4.42 10.99
C ARG A 289 -2.21 -3.12 11.10
N LEU A 290 -2.35 -2.23 10.10
CA LEU A 290 -1.59 -0.98 10.08
C LEU A 290 -1.89 -0.13 11.32
N SER A 291 -3.16 0.00 11.72
CA SER A 291 -3.57 0.72 12.92
C SER A 291 -2.94 0.18 14.22
N THR A 292 -2.81 -1.15 14.35
CA THR A 292 -2.11 -1.77 15.48
C THR A 292 -0.61 -1.44 15.48
N VAL A 293 0.03 -1.51 14.31
CA VAL A 293 1.46 -1.19 14.15
C VAL A 293 1.74 0.29 14.43
N GLU A 294 0.89 1.16 13.93
CA GLU A 294 0.91 2.60 14.18
C GLU A 294 0.85 2.94 15.65
N GLN A 295 -0.15 2.42 16.36
CA GLN A 295 -0.32 2.68 17.79
C GLN A 295 0.89 2.19 18.60
N LYS A 296 1.43 1.01 18.27
CA LYS A 296 2.49 0.38 19.05
C LYS A 296 3.88 0.92 18.76
N PHE A 297 4.15 1.35 17.52
CA PHE A 297 5.51 1.66 17.08
C PHE A 297 5.69 3.05 16.49
N LEU A 298 4.63 3.70 16.03
CA LEU A 298 4.69 5.06 15.47
C LEU A 298 4.08 6.12 16.41
N GLY A 299 3.42 5.71 17.49
CA GLY A 299 2.75 6.62 18.43
C GLY A 299 1.56 7.37 17.79
N VAL A 300 1.00 6.82 16.71
CA VAL A 300 -0.17 7.38 16.03
C VAL A 300 -1.43 6.85 16.71
N GLU A 301 -2.25 7.75 17.22
CA GLU A 301 -3.54 7.43 17.82
C GLU A 301 -4.66 7.77 16.83
N ARG A 302 -5.45 6.76 16.44
CA ARG A 302 -6.65 6.94 15.61
C ARG A 302 -7.87 7.10 16.52
N GLU A 303 -8.48 8.28 16.53
CA GLU A 303 -9.66 8.56 17.37
C GLU A 303 -10.89 7.74 16.92
N PHE A 304 -11.13 7.67 15.60
CA PHE A 304 -12.18 6.85 14.98
C PHE A 304 -11.64 6.15 13.73
N ASP A 305 -11.17 4.91 13.89
CA ASP A 305 -10.66 4.09 12.80
C ASP A 305 -11.82 3.36 12.09
N LEU A 306 -12.33 3.92 10.98
CA LEU A 306 -13.39 3.31 10.19
C LEU A 306 -12.92 1.93 9.68
N PRO A 307 -13.57 0.82 10.04
CA PRO A 307 -13.19 -0.49 9.54
C PRO A 307 -13.39 -0.50 8.02
N GLY A 308 -12.36 -0.92 7.27
CA GLY A 308 -12.40 -0.95 5.80
C GLY A 308 -13.62 -1.69 5.22
N MET A 309 -14.19 -2.65 5.94
CA MET A 309 -15.43 -3.34 5.52
C MET A 309 -16.68 -2.46 5.49
N LEU A 310 -16.71 -1.35 6.25
CA LEU A 310 -17.81 -0.39 6.28
C LEU A 310 -17.66 0.71 5.21
N VAL A 311 -16.45 0.88 4.65
CA VAL A 311 -16.16 1.89 3.63
C VAL A 311 -17.11 1.79 2.42
N PRO A 312 -17.40 0.61 1.83
CA PRO A 312 -18.35 0.49 0.75
C PRO A 312 -19.75 1.00 1.11
N GLU A 313 -20.24 0.65 2.30
CA GLU A 313 -21.57 1.04 2.76
C GLU A 313 -21.66 2.56 2.98
N TRP A 314 -20.64 3.15 3.59
CA TRP A 314 -20.58 4.58 3.86
C TRP A 314 -20.51 5.40 2.57
N TYR A 315 -19.70 4.97 1.61
CA TYR A 315 -19.65 5.58 0.28
C TYR A 315 -21.00 5.48 -0.44
N MET A 316 -21.63 4.32 -0.39
CA MET A 316 -22.96 4.10 -0.98
C MET A 316 -24.02 5.03 -0.37
N LYS A 317 -24.04 5.17 0.96
CA LYS A 317 -24.91 6.12 1.65
C LYS A 317 -24.65 7.57 1.24
N TYR A 318 -23.41 7.97 1.01
CA TYR A 318 -23.08 9.27 0.41
C TYR A 318 -23.72 9.41 -0.97
N ARG A 319 -23.54 8.41 -1.85
CA ARG A 319 -24.08 8.42 -3.21
C ARG A 319 -25.60 8.49 -3.26
N ASP A 320 -26.28 7.85 -2.31
CA ASP A 320 -27.75 7.82 -2.26
C ASP A 320 -28.35 9.12 -1.68
N THR A 321 -27.67 9.74 -0.72
CA THR A 321 -28.20 10.90 0.02
C THR A 321 -27.65 12.24 -0.45
N GLY A 322 -26.53 12.23 -1.17
CA GLY A 322 -25.73 13.43 -1.49
C GLY A 322 -25.02 14.05 -0.28
N ASN A 323 -25.14 13.48 0.93
CA ASN A 323 -24.48 13.99 2.13
C ASN A 323 -23.01 13.55 2.13
N CYS A 324 -22.07 14.49 2.04
CA CYS A 324 -20.63 14.22 1.95
C CYS A 324 -20.00 13.75 3.27
N GLY A 325 -20.71 13.80 4.39
CA GLY A 325 -20.21 13.40 5.71
C GLY A 325 -19.48 12.06 5.71
N PRO A 326 -20.05 10.97 5.16
CA PRO A 326 -19.41 9.65 5.16
C PRO A 326 -18.08 9.58 4.38
N LEU A 327 -17.87 10.46 3.38
CA LEU A 327 -16.60 10.53 2.64
C LEU A 327 -15.46 11.09 3.49
N VAL A 328 -15.75 12.03 4.40
CA VAL A 328 -14.73 12.72 5.19
C VAL A 328 -13.83 11.75 5.98
N PRO A 329 -14.35 10.79 6.77
CA PRO A 329 -13.50 9.83 7.46
C PRO A 329 -12.81 8.84 6.51
N ILE A 330 -13.41 8.48 5.37
CA ILE A 330 -12.77 7.62 4.36
C ILE A 330 -11.51 8.30 3.82
N VAL A 331 -11.62 9.56 3.40
CA VAL A 331 -10.48 10.32 2.86
C VAL A 331 -9.41 10.55 3.94
N ARG A 332 -9.80 10.88 5.17
CA ARG A 332 -8.85 11.05 6.28
C ARG A 332 -8.13 9.75 6.65
N HIS A 333 -8.82 8.61 6.60
CA HIS A 333 -8.22 7.30 6.86
C HIS A 333 -7.13 7.01 5.84
N ASN A 334 -7.46 7.06 4.55
CA ASN A 334 -6.49 6.83 3.47
C ASN A 334 -5.31 7.83 3.52
N GLU A 335 -5.54 9.11 3.88
CA GLU A 335 -4.44 10.08 4.06
C GLU A 335 -3.48 9.61 5.18
N GLN A 336 -4.03 9.18 6.31
CA GLN A 336 -3.26 8.71 7.45
C GLN A 336 -2.50 7.41 7.11
N ASP A 337 -3.15 6.47 6.44
CA ASP A 337 -2.53 5.21 5.98
C ASP A 337 -1.31 5.51 5.11
N ILE A 338 -1.47 6.36 4.08
CA ILE A 338 -0.35 6.81 3.23
C ILE A 338 0.74 7.51 4.02
N ALA A 339 0.38 8.40 4.96
CA ALA A 339 1.34 9.13 5.79
C ALA A 339 2.17 8.20 6.70
N SER A 340 1.58 7.09 7.15
CA SER A 340 2.25 6.12 8.02
C SER A 340 3.26 5.24 7.28
N LEU A 341 3.06 4.97 5.99
CA LEU A 341 3.95 4.09 5.21
C LEU A 341 5.43 4.54 5.18
N PRO A 342 5.81 5.81 4.92
CA PRO A 342 7.21 6.23 4.96
C PRO A 342 7.82 6.14 6.36
N LEU A 343 7.06 6.51 7.40
CA LEU A 343 7.52 6.41 8.78
C LEU A 343 7.81 4.95 9.16
N LEU A 344 6.91 4.04 8.76
CA LEU A 344 7.06 2.63 8.99
C LEU A 344 8.23 2.03 8.18
N LEU A 345 8.40 2.44 6.92
CA LEU A 345 9.53 2.01 6.09
C LEU A 345 10.87 2.34 6.76
N ASP A 346 11.04 3.58 7.24
CA ASP A 346 12.29 4.02 7.88
C ASP A 346 12.51 3.32 9.22
N LEU A 347 11.47 3.11 10.03
CA LEU A 347 11.56 2.30 11.25
C LEU A 347 12.00 0.86 10.95
N LEU A 348 11.40 0.23 9.93
CA LEU A 348 11.72 -1.15 9.55
C LEU A 348 13.15 -1.25 8.99
N ARG A 349 13.62 -0.27 8.21
CA ARG A 349 15.02 -0.18 7.75
C ARG A 349 16.00 -0.09 8.91
N SER A 350 15.71 0.78 9.88
CA SER A 350 16.51 0.90 11.12
C SER A 350 16.58 -0.45 11.87
N LYS A 351 15.44 -1.12 12.06
CA LYS A 351 15.38 -2.44 12.69
C LYS A 351 16.10 -3.53 11.91
N ALA A 352 16.08 -3.46 10.58
CA ALA A 352 16.82 -4.39 9.73
C ALA A 352 18.33 -4.25 9.93
N ARG A 353 18.84 -3.02 10.12
CA ARG A 353 20.26 -2.75 10.41
C ARG A 353 20.70 -3.27 11.78
N GLU A 354 19.84 -3.23 12.78
CA GLU A 354 20.13 -3.84 14.09
C GLU A 354 20.27 -5.38 14.01
N CYS A 355 19.67 -6.01 13.01
CA CYS A 355 19.60 -7.47 12.87
C CYS A 355 20.64 -8.08 11.90
N CYS A 356 21.35 -7.27 11.11
CA CYS A 356 22.18 -7.72 9.99
C CYS A 356 23.69 -7.55 10.21
#